data_AF-A0A2V6XWM3-F1
#
_entry.id   AF-A0A2V6XWM3-F1
#
_cell.length_a   1.000
_cell.length_b   1.000
_cell.length_c   1.000
_cell.angle_alpha   90.00
_cell.angle_beta   90.00
_cell.angle_gamma   90.00
#
_symmetry.space_group_name_H-M   'P 1'
#
loop_
_entity.id
_entity.type
_entity.pdbx_description
1 polymer ?
#
loop_
_entity_poly.entity_id
_entity_poly.type
_entity_poly.pdbx_seq_one_letter_code
_entity_poly.pdbx_strand_id
1 'polypeptide(L)'
;MDLDVVRFVIRRRLLDGRLPHGRMTKVQDIPGGGQMCDACGANVTSDQMAMVGATSEAGRRTRQFHALCFRIWDNERHLLDRLTA
;
A
#
# COMPACT_ATOMS: atom_id res chain seq x y z
N MET A 1 -11.01 -11.23 0.59
CA MET A 1 -10.99 -9.78 0.82
C MET A 1 -11.87 -9.13 -0.22
N ASP A 2 -12.81 -8.27 0.19
CA ASP A 2 -13.64 -7.49 -0.74
C ASP A 2 -12.83 -6.33 -1.34
N LEU A 3 -12.73 -6.28 -2.66
CA LEU A 3 -11.85 -5.34 -3.36
C LEU A 3 -12.40 -3.91 -3.37
N ASP A 4 -13.72 -3.72 -3.35
CA ASP A 4 -14.33 -2.39 -3.36
C ASP A 4 -14.15 -1.72 -1.99
N VAL A 5 -14.31 -2.50 -0.92
CA VAL A 5 -14.00 -2.04 0.44
C VAL A 5 -12.53 -1.63 0.55
N VAL A 6 -11.61 -2.42 0.00
CA VAL A 6 -10.18 -2.13 0.08
C VAL A 6 -9.79 -0.91 -0.74
N ARG A 7 -10.35 -0.77 -1.93
CA ARG A 7 -10.18 0.42 -2.75
C ARG A 7 -10.62 1.68 -2.01
N PHE A 8 -11.80 1.63 -1.37
CA PHE A 8 -12.30 2.74 -0.56
C PHE A 8 -11.36 3.08 0.61
N VAL A 9 -10.90 2.07 1.36
CA VAL A 9 -9.97 2.26 2.49
C VAL A 9 -8.65 2.85 2.04
N ILE A 10 -8.09 2.37 0.92
CA ILE A 10 -6.83 2.87 0.35
C ILE A 10 -6.96 4.33 -0.05
N ARG A 11 -8.02 4.70 -0.77
CA ARG A 11 -8.28 6.10 -1.15
C ARG A 11 -8.36 7.00 0.07
N ARG A 12 -9.13 6.60 1.08
CA ARG A 12 -9.26 7.37 2.32
C ARG A 12 -7.91 7.56 3.01
N ARG A 13 -7.10 6.50 3.12
CA ARG A 13 -5.78 6.59 3.76
C ARG A 13 -4.78 7.44 2.96
N LEU A 14 -4.88 7.47 1.63
CA LEU A 14 -4.12 8.37 0.78
C LEU A 14 -4.50 9.84 1.06
N LEU A 15 -5.80 10.14 1.07
CA LEU A 15 -6.30 11.49 1.36
C LEU A 15 -5.96 11.96 2.79
N ASP A 16 -6.03 11.05 3.76
CA ASP A 16 -5.67 11.31 5.17
C ASP A 16 -4.14 11.40 5.41
N GLY A 17 -3.31 11.24 4.36
CA GLY A 17 -1.83 11.26 4.47
C GLY A 17 -1.23 10.07 5.23
N ARG A 18 -2.01 9.02 5.46
CA ARG A 18 -1.55 7.79 6.16
C ARG A 18 -0.84 6.83 5.22
N LEU A 19 -1.21 6.86 3.93
CA LEU A 19 -0.50 6.20 2.85
C LEU A 19 0.31 7.22 2.04
N PRO A 20 1.49 6.83 1.56
CA PRO A 20 2.32 7.67 0.71
C PRO A 20 1.65 7.93 -0.64
N HIS A 21 1.79 9.14 -1.17
CA HIS A 21 1.48 9.43 -2.57
C HIS A 21 2.68 9.12 -3.48
N GLY A 22 3.89 9.30 -2.93
CA GLY A 22 5.14 8.98 -3.61
C GLY A 22 5.31 7.49 -3.91
N ARG A 23 6.11 7.19 -4.95
CA ARG A 23 6.45 5.81 -5.32
C ARG A 23 7.15 5.06 -4.19
N MET A 24 6.97 3.74 -4.18
CA MET A 24 7.76 2.84 -3.33
C MET A 24 9.01 2.39 -4.09
N THR A 25 10.15 2.37 -3.41
CA THR A 25 11.44 1.96 -3.94
C THR A 25 11.96 0.72 -3.20
N LYS A 26 12.84 -0.05 -3.85
CA LYS A 26 13.40 -1.30 -3.28
C LYS A 26 12.30 -2.29 -2.85
N VAL A 27 11.27 -2.41 -3.69
CA VAL A 27 10.16 -3.32 -3.44
C VAL A 27 10.66 -4.76 -3.57
N GLN A 28 10.45 -5.54 -2.51
CA GLN A 28 10.73 -6.97 -2.45
C GLN A 28 9.42 -7.73 -2.31
N ASP A 29 9.34 -8.87 -2.97
CA ASP A 29 8.28 -9.86 -2.87
C ASP A 29 8.73 -10.97 -1.93
N ILE A 30 8.16 -11.00 -0.73
CA ILE A 30 8.49 -11.99 0.29
C ILE A 30 7.22 -12.65 0.83
N PRO A 31 7.28 -13.89 1.34
CA PRO A 31 6.18 -14.47 2.10
C PRO A 31 5.80 -13.58 3.28
N GLY A 32 4.51 -13.53 3.61
CA GLY A 32 4.00 -12.74 4.72
C GLY A 32 4.55 -13.22 6.07
N GLY A 33 4.90 -12.28 6.93
CA GLY A 33 5.39 -12.57 8.29
C GLY A 33 4.34 -12.42 9.39
N GLY A 34 3.04 -12.36 9.03
CA GLY A 34 1.96 -12.01 9.96
C GLY A 34 1.84 -10.52 10.28
N GLN A 35 2.65 -9.68 9.62
CA GLN A 35 2.66 -8.24 9.80
C GLN A 35 1.43 -7.58 9.16
N MET A 36 1.00 -6.44 9.71
CA MET A 36 -0.17 -5.73 9.21
C MET A 36 0.11 -5.06 7.86
N CYS A 37 -0.83 -5.18 6.92
CA CYS A 37 -0.80 -4.43 5.68
C CYS A 37 -1.13 -2.95 5.93
N ASP A 38 -0.24 -2.04 5.51
CA ASP A 38 -0.42 -0.60 5.66
C ASP A 38 -1.66 -0.06 4.91
N ALA A 39 -2.07 -0.73 3.83
CA ALA A 39 -3.22 -0.35 3.01
C ALA A 39 -4.56 -0.76 3.65
N CYS A 40 -4.82 -2.06 3.79
CA CYS A 40 -6.13 -2.53 4.25
C CYS A 40 -6.22 -2.66 5.78
N GLY A 41 -5.09 -2.71 6.49
CA GLY A 41 -5.04 -2.91 7.94
C GLY A 41 -5.21 -4.36 8.39
N ALA A 42 -5.33 -5.32 7.46
CA ALA A 42 -5.35 -6.75 7.79
C ALA A 42 -3.93 -7.34 7.78
N ASN A 43 -3.71 -8.42 8.53
CA ASN A 43 -2.41 -9.09 8.57
C ASN A 43 -2.11 -9.80 7.24
N VAL A 44 -0.85 -9.72 6.81
CA VAL A 44 -0.30 -10.49 5.68
C VAL A 44 0.24 -11.79 6.24
N THR A 45 -0.53 -12.85 6.08
CA THR A 45 -0.20 -14.18 6.60
C THR A 45 0.86 -14.88 5.74
N SER A 46 1.48 -15.94 6.26
CA SER A 46 2.61 -16.63 5.60
C SER A 46 2.26 -17.37 4.31
N ASP A 47 0.99 -17.67 4.10
CA ASP A 47 0.44 -18.17 2.84
C ASP A 47 0.21 -17.07 1.79
N GLN A 48 0.43 -15.80 2.14
CA GLN A 48 0.23 -14.65 1.27
C GLN A 48 1.56 -13.98 0.90
N MET A 49 1.60 -13.36 -0.27
CA MET A 49 2.74 -12.56 -0.70
C MET A 49 2.66 -11.12 -0.17
N ALA A 50 3.72 -10.70 0.51
CA ALA A 50 3.93 -9.34 0.97
C ALA A 50 4.83 -8.58 -0.01
N MET A 51 4.41 -7.36 -0.35
CA MET A 51 5.22 -6.38 -1.07
C MET A 51 5.78 -5.40 -0.03
N VAL A 52 7.09 -5.44 0.18
CA VAL A 52 7.76 -4.63 1.20
C VAL A 52 8.75 -3.68 0.53
N GLY A 53 8.69 -2.40 0.85
CA GLY A 53 9.60 -1.42 0.27
C GLY A 53 9.65 -0.10 1.03
N ALA A 54 10.54 0.80 0.63
CA ALA A 54 10.72 2.09 1.27
C ALA A 54 10.03 3.20 0.46
N THR A 55 9.31 4.09 1.13
CA THR A 55 8.69 5.26 0.46
C THR A 55 9.72 6.34 0.16
N SER A 56 9.51 7.07 -0.94
CA SER A 56 10.37 8.21 -1.33
C SER A 56 10.14 9.50 -0.52
N GLU A 57 9.14 9.52 0.37
CA GLU A 57 8.78 10.70 1.16
C GLU A 57 9.74 10.98 2.32
N ALA A 58 9.72 12.22 2.83
CA ALA A 58 10.51 12.67 3.96
C ALA A 58 10.22 11.79 5.19
N GLY A 59 11.16 10.90 5.54
CA GLY A 59 11.02 9.94 6.63
C GLY A 59 11.19 8.47 6.23
N ARG A 60 11.31 8.16 4.94
CA ARG A 60 11.71 6.85 4.36
C ARG A 60 11.26 5.65 5.19
N ARG A 61 9.96 5.50 5.38
CA ARG A 61 9.39 4.40 6.15
C ARG A 61 9.28 3.17 5.28
N THR A 62 9.69 2.02 5.83
CA THR A 62 9.37 0.73 5.23
C THR A 62 7.87 0.51 5.34
N ARG A 63 7.26 0.12 4.23
CA ARG A 63 5.85 -0.20 4.11
C ARG A 63 5.68 -1.62 3.66
N GLN A 64 4.58 -2.22 4.09
CA GLN A 64 4.20 -3.58 3.78
C GLN A 64 2.77 -3.65 3.29
N PHE A 65 2.61 -4.36 2.18
CA PHE A 65 1.31 -4.55 1.54
C PHE A 65 1.07 -6.01 1.22
N HIS A 66 -0.19 -6.45 1.20
CA HIS A 66 -0.53 -7.59 0.35
C HIS A 66 -0.22 -7.25 -1.11
N ALA A 67 0.14 -8.25 -1.91
CA ALA A 67 0.39 -8.05 -3.34
C ALA A 67 -0.76 -7.35 -4.09
N LEU A 68 -2.01 -7.68 -3.78
CA LEU A 68 -3.18 -7.02 -4.37
C LEU A 68 -3.36 -5.59 -3.84
N CYS A 69 -3.23 -5.38 -2.54
CA CYS A 69 -3.31 -4.06 -1.92
C CYS A 69 -2.27 -3.10 -2.50
N PHE A 70 -1.06 -3.60 -2.78
CA PHE A 70 -0.01 -2.81 -3.44
C PHE A 70 -0.45 -2.32 -4.81
N ARG A 71 -0.99 -3.20 -5.67
CA ARG A 71 -1.47 -2.81 -7.01
C ARG A 71 -2.61 -1.81 -6.97
N ILE A 72 -3.54 -1.98 -6.02
CA ILE A 72 -4.65 -1.03 -5.86
C ILE A 72 -4.11 0.32 -5.41
N TRP A 73 -3.26 0.36 -4.38
CA TRP A 73 -2.62 1.60 -3.94
C TRP A 73 -1.86 2.30 -5.07
N ASP A 74 -1.10 1.55 -5.87
CA ASP A 74 -0.32 2.09 -6.99
C ASP A 74 -1.21 2.74 -8.06
N ASN A 75 -2.36 2.13 -8.36
CA ASN A 75 -3.34 2.72 -9.27
C ASN A 75 -4.03 3.95 -8.64
N GLU A 76 -4.45 3.87 -7.38
CA GLU A 76 -5.21 4.94 -6.72
C GLU A 76 -4.36 6.20 -6.52
N ARG A 77 -3.07 6.08 -6.14
CA ARG A 77 -2.17 7.24 -6.05
C ARG A 77 -2.01 7.92 -7.42
N HIS A 78 -1.88 7.15 -8.49
CA HIS A 78 -1.77 7.71 -9.85
C HIS A 78 -3.04 8.42 -10.32
N LEU A 79 -4.21 7.93 -9.91
CA LEU A 79 -5.48 8.61 -10.21
C LEU A 79 -5.62 9.92 -9.43
N LEU A 80 -5.25 9.92 -8.15
CA LEU A 80 -5.30 11.13 -7.32
C LEU A 80 -4.30 12.19 -7.78
N ASP A 81 -3.06 11.81 -8.10
CA ASP A 81 -2.05 12.73 -8.63
C ASP A 81 -2.55 13.49 -9.87
N ARG A 82 -3.27 12.79 -10.77
CA ARG A 82 -3.87 13.38 -11.98
C ARG A 82 -5.05 14.31 -11.70
N LEU A 83 -5.76 14.11 -10.60
CA LEU A 83 -6.88 14.98 -10.21
C LEU A 83 -6.41 16.25 -9.52
N THR A 84 -5.19 16.24 -8.97
CA THR A 84 -4.58 17.37 -8.27
C THR A 84 -3.57 18.16 -9.11
N ALA A 85 -3.26 17.69 -10.32
CA ALA A 85 -2.37 18.35 -11.29
C ALA A 85 -3.15 19.30 -12.21
#